data_AF-A0A016VWZ5-F1
#
_entry.id   AF-A0A016VWZ5-F1
#
_cell.length_a   1.000
_cell.length_b   1.000
_cell.length_c   1.000
_cell.angle_alpha   90.00
_cell.angle_beta   90.00
_cell.angle_gamma   90.00
#
_symmetry.space_group_name_H-M   'P 1'
#
loop_
_entity.id
_entity.type
_entity.pdbx_description
1 polymer ?
#
loop_
_entity_poly.entity_id
_entity_poly.type
_entity_poly.pdbx_seq_one_letter_code
_entity_poly.pdbx_strand_id
1 'polypeptide(L)'
;MPVWHEQMAIVKEKAVQEPEMWAEMVSHHYRRGSVRSAIKRVLKTHRSDETVATMDHIPDSLSRLPDGSMFVHRLEPTLHVYYNSNTVQMAARSGLYALVADGVHSFQPRQLKRKGQLYTVHGVCRNGVEVPLLYAISSKEREQVYTTIFRHIKDEFNASVFPANLRVVLDFEKASINAVKRVFPDDTVQGCASHLAQAWNRRRDRVSLPPFINGARKSFEVEVRWETIEGVVFLPRRLHSEVRALRTPSVAAEHPAYRPCTEFLNYLEETWYTGMFADLWNKFEGEELMTTNLAEAYHNQLNTLIDGDHPTLSRLTEVLRDLESEAESALIRLQQVPSHTKYFRTEDRERRGNIAHEMRTYVCTKSFHLNILIDDNLYCRFSASYP
;
A
#
# COMPACT_ATOMS: atom_id res chain seq x y z
N MET A 1 5.05 37.94 1.53
CA MET A 1 4.18 36.76 1.72
C MET A 1 3.53 36.41 0.38
N PRO A 2 3.53 35.14 -0.05
CA PRO A 2 2.83 34.78 -1.28
C PRO A 2 1.30 34.86 -1.14
N VAL A 3 0.63 35.32 -2.21
CA VAL A 3 -0.82 35.62 -2.31
C VAL A 3 -1.72 34.42 -1.92
N TRP A 4 -1.23 33.19 -2.02
CA TRP A 4 -1.94 31.99 -1.57
C TRP A 4 -2.07 31.89 -0.04
N HIS A 5 -1.12 32.43 0.74
CA HIS A 5 -1.23 32.41 2.21
C HIS A 5 -2.39 33.28 2.69
N GLU A 6 -2.64 34.42 2.04
CA GLU A 6 -3.82 35.24 2.30
C GLU A 6 -5.08 34.54 1.78
N GLN A 7 -5.06 33.93 0.59
CA GLN A 7 -6.22 33.22 0.06
C GLN A 7 -6.61 31.99 0.87
N MET A 8 -5.65 31.21 1.39
CA MET A 8 -5.92 29.99 2.17
C MET A 8 -6.30 30.32 3.62
N ALA A 9 -5.79 31.43 4.18
CA ALA A 9 -6.28 32.00 5.43
C ALA A 9 -7.71 32.53 5.27
N ILE A 10 -8.00 33.28 4.20
CA ILE A 10 -9.34 33.77 3.86
C ILE A 10 -10.29 32.59 3.57
N VAL A 11 -9.82 31.51 2.96
CA VAL A 11 -10.61 30.29 2.72
C VAL A 11 -10.88 29.55 4.03
N LYS A 12 -9.92 29.43 4.95
CA LYS A 12 -10.14 28.86 6.28
C LYS A 12 -11.10 29.73 7.12
N GLU A 13 -10.96 31.05 7.04
CA GLU A 13 -11.81 32.02 7.72
C GLU A 13 -13.24 32.06 7.15
N LYS A 14 -13.39 31.93 5.83
CA LYS A 14 -14.70 31.76 5.16
C LYS A 14 -15.30 30.37 5.33
N ALA A 15 -14.49 29.30 5.44
CA ALA A 15 -14.99 27.94 5.69
C ALA A 15 -15.59 27.79 7.11
N VAL A 16 -15.16 28.63 8.06
CA VAL A 16 -15.80 28.77 9.38
C VAL A 16 -17.15 29.49 9.28
N GLN A 17 -17.35 30.34 8.27
CA GLN A 17 -18.58 31.14 8.08
C GLN A 17 -19.60 30.51 7.12
N GLU A 18 -19.16 29.72 6.13
CA GLU A 18 -20.01 29.10 5.09
C GLU A 18 -19.59 27.63 4.81
N PRO A 19 -20.06 26.67 5.62
CA PRO A 19 -19.65 25.25 5.54
C PRO A 19 -20.00 24.56 4.21
N GLU A 20 -21.06 25.01 3.53
CA GLU A 20 -21.55 24.42 2.28
C GLU A 20 -20.63 24.73 1.09
N MET A 21 -20.05 25.93 1.03
CA MET A 21 -19.13 26.33 -0.04
C MET A 21 -17.78 25.60 0.09
N TRP A 22 -17.32 25.35 1.33
CA TRP A 22 -16.17 24.48 1.60
C TRP A 22 -16.45 23.04 1.16
N ALA A 23 -17.63 22.50 1.47
CA ALA A 23 -18.03 21.16 1.04
C ALA A 23 -18.07 21.03 -0.49
N GLU A 24 -18.48 22.07 -1.20
CA GLU A 24 -18.49 22.12 -2.67
C GLU A 24 -17.08 22.24 -3.26
N MET A 25 -16.20 23.06 -2.68
CA MET A 25 -14.80 23.20 -3.08
C MET A 25 -14.00 21.88 -2.89
N VAL A 26 -14.19 21.21 -1.75
CA VAL A 26 -13.58 19.91 -1.48
C VAL A 26 -14.24 18.82 -2.33
N SER A 27 -15.54 18.90 -2.64
CA SER A 27 -16.21 18.02 -3.61
C SER A 27 -15.63 18.17 -5.03
N HIS A 28 -15.33 19.40 -5.45
CA HIS A 28 -14.68 19.68 -6.73
C HIS A 28 -13.21 19.21 -6.75
N HIS A 29 -12.49 19.30 -5.62
CA HIS A 29 -11.12 18.79 -5.49
C HIS A 29 -11.00 17.27 -5.70
N TYR A 30 -11.99 16.48 -5.30
CA TYR A 30 -12.01 15.03 -5.52
C TYR A 30 -12.61 14.58 -6.87
N ARG A 31 -13.45 15.41 -7.51
CA ARG A 31 -14.19 15.01 -8.73
C ARG A 31 -13.44 15.19 -10.04
N ARG A 32 -12.42 16.05 -10.12
CA ARG A 32 -11.68 16.29 -11.36
C ARG A 32 -10.20 16.45 -11.07
N GLY A 33 -9.35 15.79 -11.86
CA GLY A 33 -7.88 15.95 -11.89
C GLY A 33 -7.38 17.36 -12.24
N SER A 34 -8.19 18.40 -12.06
CA SER A 34 -7.92 19.83 -12.24
C SER A 34 -6.93 20.38 -11.21
N VAL A 35 -6.88 19.78 -10.01
CA VAL A 35 -5.91 20.15 -8.95
C VAL A 35 -4.47 19.86 -9.38
N ARG A 36 -4.23 18.81 -10.18
CA ARG A 36 -2.89 18.45 -10.70
C ARG A 36 -2.22 19.60 -11.48
N SER A 37 -3.01 20.36 -12.24
CA SER A 37 -2.56 21.49 -13.05
C SER A 37 -2.48 22.81 -12.28
N ALA A 38 -3.24 22.94 -11.19
CA ALA A 38 -3.16 24.08 -10.27
C ALA A 38 -1.93 23.95 -9.36
N ILE A 39 -1.72 22.76 -8.77
CA ILE A 39 -0.54 22.44 -7.97
C ILE A 39 0.73 22.62 -8.79
N LYS A 40 0.82 22.06 -10.01
CA LYS A 40 1.99 22.28 -10.89
C LYS A 40 2.26 23.77 -11.19
N ARG A 41 1.22 24.62 -11.26
CA ARG A 41 1.35 26.07 -11.47
C ARG A 41 1.85 26.81 -10.23
N VAL A 42 1.36 26.43 -9.05
CA VAL A 42 1.79 26.97 -7.74
C VAL A 42 3.23 26.57 -7.42
N LEU A 43 3.60 25.32 -7.66
CA LEU A 43 4.96 24.81 -7.48
C LEU A 43 6.00 25.50 -8.38
N LYS A 44 5.56 26.05 -9.52
CA LYS A 44 6.42 26.82 -10.43
C LYS A 44 6.60 28.28 -10.00
N THR A 45 5.71 28.81 -9.14
CA THR A 45 5.70 30.20 -8.68
C THR A 45 6.47 30.42 -7.37
N HIS A 46 6.72 29.37 -6.58
CA HIS A 46 7.53 29.41 -5.35
C HIS A 46 8.98 28.95 -5.56
N ARG A 47 9.73 29.60 -6.47
CA ARG A 47 11.19 29.55 -6.40
C ARG A 47 11.67 30.62 -5.43
N SER A 48 11.77 30.28 -4.14
CA SER A 48 12.58 31.07 -3.19
C SER A 48 13.97 30.46 -3.12
N ASP A 49 14.97 31.22 -3.52
CA ASP A 49 16.35 30.77 -3.72
C ASP A 49 17.20 30.63 -2.44
N GLU A 50 16.63 30.58 -1.23
CA GLU A 50 17.43 30.79 0.00
C GLU A 50 17.22 29.82 1.18
N THR A 51 16.51 28.69 1.05
CA THR A 51 16.47 27.68 2.13
C THR A 51 16.90 26.29 1.65
N VAL A 52 18.20 26.07 1.61
CA VAL A 52 18.79 24.78 1.20
C VAL A 52 18.72 23.80 2.37
N ALA A 53 17.75 22.90 2.34
CA ALA A 53 17.70 21.75 3.24
C ALA A 53 18.76 20.71 2.81
N THR A 54 19.43 20.14 3.81
CA THR A 54 20.41 19.06 3.66
C THR A 54 20.06 17.91 4.59
N MET A 55 20.75 16.78 4.46
CA MET A 55 20.58 15.65 5.38
C MET A 55 21.01 15.96 6.83
N ASP A 56 21.71 17.07 7.06
CA ASP A 56 22.17 17.47 8.39
C ASP A 56 21.38 18.65 8.95
N HIS A 57 20.60 19.34 8.11
CA HIS A 57 19.89 20.55 8.50
C HIS A 57 18.62 20.76 7.67
N ILE A 58 17.49 20.96 8.34
CA ILE A 58 16.24 21.41 7.73
C ILE A 58 15.86 22.76 8.36
N PRO A 59 15.73 23.84 7.55
CA PRO A 59 15.32 25.15 8.03
C PRO A 59 13.95 25.14 8.70
N ASP A 60 13.72 26.05 9.65
CA ASP A 60 12.46 26.13 10.41
C ASP A 60 11.22 26.34 9.52
N SER A 61 11.40 27.04 8.40
CA SER A 61 10.34 27.25 7.39
C SER A 61 9.85 25.95 6.74
N LEU A 62 10.66 24.88 6.78
CA LEU A 62 10.37 23.55 6.26
C LEU A 62 10.16 22.51 7.37
N SER A 63 10.64 22.77 8.59
CA SER A 63 10.50 21.83 9.72
C SER A 63 9.11 21.86 10.36
N ARG A 64 8.32 22.92 10.09
CA ARG A 64 6.98 23.15 10.64
C ARG A 64 5.93 23.30 9.54
N LEU A 65 4.68 22.97 9.85
CA LEU A 65 3.53 23.28 9.00
C LEU A 65 3.10 24.75 9.14
N PRO A 66 2.23 25.28 8.26
CA PRO A 66 1.79 26.69 8.31
C PRO A 66 1.10 27.11 9.61
N ASP A 67 0.52 26.16 10.35
CA ASP A 67 -0.11 26.38 11.66
C ASP A 67 0.91 26.36 12.83
N GLY A 68 2.20 26.16 12.54
CA GLY A 68 3.28 26.10 13.52
C GLY A 68 3.54 24.69 14.10
N SER A 69 2.68 23.71 13.79
CA SER A 69 2.87 22.33 14.22
C SER A 69 4.15 21.74 13.64
N MET A 70 4.76 20.81 14.37
CA MET A 70 5.99 20.16 13.95
C MET A 70 5.69 19.20 12.79
N PHE A 71 6.51 19.26 11.75
CA PHE A 71 6.43 18.35 10.61
C PHE A 71 7.63 17.40 10.55
N VAL A 72 8.81 17.86 10.98
CA VAL A 72 10.03 17.04 11.05
C VAL A 72 10.16 16.49 12.47
N HIS A 73 9.97 15.18 12.63
CA HIS A 73 10.02 14.50 13.93
C HIS A 73 11.36 13.79 14.18
N ARG A 74 12.15 13.54 13.13
CA ARG A 74 13.50 13.00 13.25
C ARG A 74 14.39 13.58 12.17
N LEU A 75 15.60 13.98 12.58
CA LEU A 75 16.65 14.50 11.72
C LEU A 75 17.98 13.82 12.08
N GLU A 76 18.28 12.70 11.41
CA GLU A 76 19.55 11.99 11.54
C GLU A 76 20.22 11.87 10.16
N PRO A 77 21.56 11.78 10.07
CA PRO A 77 22.27 11.72 8.79
C PRO A 77 21.82 10.61 7.83
N THR A 78 21.19 9.56 8.34
CA THR A 78 20.73 8.40 7.55
C THR A 78 19.23 8.14 7.61
N LEU A 79 18.48 8.95 8.37
CA LEU A 79 17.04 8.80 8.53
C LEU A 79 16.39 10.13 8.92
N HIS A 80 15.52 10.62 8.05
CA HIS A 80 14.58 11.68 8.40
C HIS A 80 13.17 11.10 8.48
N VAL A 81 12.36 11.61 9.42
CA VAL A 81 10.96 11.22 9.58
C VAL A 81 10.09 12.46 9.63
N TYR A 82 9.06 12.48 8.79
CA TYR A 82 8.15 13.60 8.60
C TYR A 82 6.70 13.14 8.76
N TYR A 83 5.91 13.82 9.57
CA TYR A 83 4.47 13.63 9.69
C TYR A 83 3.89 14.77 10.53
N ASN A 84 2.56 14.88 10.56
CA ASN A 84 1.86 15.69 11.55
C ASN A 84 1.18 14.78 12.58
N SER A 85 1.50 14.93 13.87
CA SER A 85 0.84 14.17 14.94
C SER A 85 -0.70 14.30 14.88
N ASN A 86 -1.23 15.48 14.56
CA ASN A 86 -2.69 15.68 14.46
C ASN A 86 -3.32 14.78 13.40
N THR A 87 -2.72 14.69 12.21
CA THR A 87 -3.22 13.88 11.09
C THR A 87 -3.19 12.40 11.42
N VAL A 88 -2.09 11.88 12.00
CA VAL A 88 -1.99 10.48 12.41
C VAL A 88 -3.05 10.12 13.46
N GLN A 89 -3.21 10.97 14.48
CA GLN A 89 -4.19 10.78 15.53
C GLN A 89 -5.62 10.92 15.02
N MET A 90 -5.88 11.85 14.09
CA MET A 90 -7.18 12.06 13.47
C MET A 90 -7.58 10.87 12.58
N ALA A 91 -6.63 10.27 11.86
CA ALA A 91 -6.87 9.04 11.11
C ALA A 91 -7.28 7.90 12.04
N ALA A 92 -6.55 7.70 13.14
CA ALA A 92 -6.88 6.69 14.16
C ALA A 92 -8.31 6.88 14.71
N ARG A 93 -8.69 8.11 15.08
CA ARG A 93 -10.05 8.44 15.53
C ARG A 93 -11.12 8.30 14.44
N SER A 94 -10.72 8.37 13.17
CA SER A 94 -11.61 8.22 12.01
C SER A 94 -11.78 6.78 11.55
N GLY A 95 -11.49 5.80 12.42
CA GLY A 95 -11.66 4.39 12.13
C GLY A 95 -10.58 3.84 11.19
N LEU A 96 -9.33 4.25 11.39
CA LEU A 96 -8.17 3.61 10.76
C LEU A 96 -8.24 2.10 11.01
N TYR A 97 -8.15 1.31 9.95
CA TYR A 97 -8.16 -0.15 10.06
C TYR A 97 -6.98 -0.81 9.33
N ALA A 98 -6.24 -0.06 8.54
CA ALA A 98 -5.02 -0.56 7.92
C ALA A 98 -3.96 0.52 7.73
N LEU A 99 -2.71 0.08 7.76
CA LEU A 99 -1.56 0.80 7.23
C LEU A 99 -1.06 0.08 5.97
N VAL A 100 -0.69 0.84 4.96
CA VAL A 100 -0.02 0.35 3.76
C VAL A 100 1.29 1.09 3.65
N ALA A 101 2.42 0.37 3.61
CA ALA A 101 3.72 1.02 3.58
C ALA A 101 4.61 0.46 2.46
N ASP A 102 5.30 1.36 1.78
CA ASP A 102 6.08 1.06 0.58
C ASP A 102 7.26 2.04 0.41
N GLY A 103 8.31 1.57 -0.25
CA GLY A 103 9.56 2.28 -0.49
C GLY A 103 9.80 2.55 -1.96
N VAL A 104 10.18 3.78 -2.30
CA VAL A 104 10.48 4.18 -3.68
C VAL A 104 11.83 4.89 -3.80
N HIS A 105 12.66 4.40 -4.71
CA HIS A 105 14.03 4.89 -4.89
C HIS A 105 14.14 6.13 -5.79
N SER A 106 13.16 6.40 -6.68
CA SER A 106 13.20 7.55 -7.59
C SER A 106 13.09 8.89 -6.85
N PHE A 107 12.41 8.91 -5.71
CA PHE A 107 12.14 10.12 -4.93
C PHE A 107 13.10 10.38 -3.76
N GLN A 108 14.18 9.62 -3.63
CA GLN A 108 15.22 9.97 -2.67
C GLN A 108 15.88 11.33 -3.03
N PRO A 109 16.31 12.14 -2.06
CA PRO A 109 17.03 13.38 -2.35
C PRO A 109 18.35 13.14 -3.08
N ARG A 110 18.74 14.05 -3.99
CA ARG A 110 20.05 14.01 -4.70
C ARG A 110 21.23 13.86 -3.75
N GLN A 111 21.12 14.44 -2.56
CA GLN A 111 22.11 14.41 -1.49
C GLN A 111 22.47 12.97 -1.07
N LEU A 112 21.56 12.00 -1.22
CA LEU A 112 21.80 10.59 -0.90
C LEU A 112 22.49 9.80 -2.03
N LYS A 113 22.89 10.46 -3.13
CA LYS A 113 23.69 9.87 -4.22
C LYS A 113 23.13 8.55 -4.75
N ARG A 114 21.80 8.45 -4.88
CA ARG A 114 21.08 7.26 -5.37
C ARG A 114 21.20 6.00 -4.49
N LYS A 115 21.51 6.15 -3.20
CA LYS A 115 21.64 5.04 -2.22
C LYS A 115 20.58 5.02 -1.12
N GLY A 116 19.44 5.65 -1.37
CA GLY A 116 18.34 5.74 -0.43
C GLY A 116 16.98 5.55 -1.08
N GLN A 117 15.96 5.81 -0.29
CA GLN A 117 14.56 5.68 -0.64
C GLN A 117 13.74 6.75 0.08
N LEU A 118 12.60 7.08 -0.52
CA LEU A 118 11.47 7.65 0.19
C LEU A 118 10.57 6.46 0.60
N TYR A 119 10.38 6.27 1.89
CA TYR A 119 9.46 5.30 2.45
C TYR A 119 8.20 6.01 2.93
N THR A 120 7.04 5.52 2.55
CA THR A 120 5.75 6.17 2.84
C THR A 120 4.83 5.20 3.57
N VAL A 121 4.21 5.67 4.65
CA VAL A 121 3.17 4.94 5.38
C VAL A 121 1.84 5.65 5.15
N HIS A 122 0.90 4.93 4.56
CA HIS A 122 -0.47 5.39 4.31
C HIS A 122 -1.43 4.73 5.28
N GLY A 123 -2.42 5.47 5.74
CA GLY A 123 -3.54 4.95 6.52
C GLY A 123 -4.78 4.78 5.67
N VAL A 124 -5.52 3.69 5.90
CA VAL A 124 -6.86 3.48 5.36
C VAL A 124 -7.88 3.53 6.48
N CYS A 125 -8.69 4.58 6.44
CA CYS A 125 -9.75 4.87 7.39
C CYS A 125 -11.08 4.29 6.92
N ARG A 126 -12.13 4.45 7.74
CA ARG A 126 -13.50 4.02 7.41
C ARG A 126 -13.89 4.47 6.00
N ASN A 127 -14.72 3.66 5.35
CA ASN A 127 -15.18 3.87 3.97
C ASN A 127 -14.07 3.87 2.90
N GLY A 128 -12.91 3.30 3.24
CA GLY A 128 -11.77 3.17 2.34
C GLY A 128 -11.07 4.49 2.04
N VAL A 129 -11.25 5.53 2.87
CA VAL A 129 -10.54 6.81 2.69
C VAL A 129 -9.06 6.62 3.00
N GLU A 130 -8.22 6.99 2.06
CA GLU A 130 -6.79 6.75 2.10
C GLU A 130 -6.04 8.07 2.25
N VAL A 131 -5.09 8.11 3.17
CA VAL A 131 -4.29 9.31 3.44
C VAL A 131 -2.84 8.93 3.72
N PRO A 132 -1.84 9.66 3.20
CA PRO A 132 -0.49 9.53 3.71
C PRO A 132 -0.45 9.98 5.17
N LEU A 133 0.24 9.22 6.02
CA LEU A 133 0.35 9.50 7.46
C LEU A 133 1.78 9.77 7.88
N LEU A 134 2.77 9.21 7.19
CA LEU A 134 4.17 9.43 7.49
C LEU A 134 5.06 9.24 6.26
N TYR A 135 6.08 10.07 6.18
CA TYR A 135 7.15 9.99 5.20
C TYR A 135 8.48 9.79 5.91
N ALA A 136 9.33 8.93 5.36
CA ALA A 136 10.69 8.73 5.84
C ALA A 136 11.67 8.74 4.68
N ILE A 137 12.74 9.51 4.83
CA ILE A 137 13.85 9.51 3.87
C ILE A 137 14.98 8.74 4.52
N SER A 138 15.42 7.64 3.91
CA SER A 138 16.51 6.85 4.46
C SER A 138 17.53 6.43 3.41
N SER A 139 18.80 6.37 3.81
CA SER A 139 19.89 5.77 3.04
C SER A 139 20.15 4.30 3.40
N LYS A 140 19.26 3.69 4.19
CA LYS A 140 19.43 2.36 4.76
C LYS A 140 18.10 1.59 4.76
N GLU A 141 18.14 0.35 4.31
CA GLU A 141 16.98 -0.56 4.23
C GLU A 141 17.19 -1.69 5.21
N ARG A 142 17.22 -1.34 6.50
CA ARG A 142 17.51 -2.28 7.60
C ARG A 142 16.31 -2.34 8.53
N GLU A 143 16.12 -3.49 9.15
CA GLU A 143 15.04 -3.72 10.13
C GLU A 143 14.99 -2.63 11.20
N GLN A 144 16.14 -2.19 11.71
CA GLN A 144 16.22 -1.13 12.72
C GLN A 144 15.65 0.22 12.23
N VAL A 145 15.83 0.56 10.95
CA VAL A 145 15.30 1.79 10.36
C VAL A 145 13.78 1.74 10.29
N TYR A 146 13.23 0.67 9.73
CA TYR A 146 11.79 0.47 9.68
C TYR A 146 11.18 0.38 11.08
N THR A 147 11.88 -0.24 12.03
CA THR A 147 11.43 -0.32 13.44
C THR A 147 11.27 1.09 14.01
N THR A 148 12.23 1.98 13.77
CA THR A 148 12.13 3.38 14.18
C THR A 148 10.95 4.08 13.51
N ILE A 149 10.76 3.89 12.20
CA ILE A 149 9.64 4.48 11.44
C ILE A 149 8.29 4.04 12.03
N PHE A 150 8.08 2.74 12.25
CA PHE A 150 6.83 2.22 12.77
C PHE A 150 6.60 2.57 14.26
N ARG A 151 7.67 2.77 15.05
CA ARG A 151 7.55 3.28 16.42
C ARG A 151 6.95 4.69 16.46
N HIS A 152 7.35 5.58 15.55
CA HIS A 152 6.74 6.92 15.47
C HIS A 152 5.21 6.83 15.31
N ILE A 153 4.71 5.97 14.41
CA ILE A 153 3.27 5.75 14.24
C ILE A 153 2.63 5.18 15.52
N LYS A 154 3.26 4.15 16.12
CA LYS A 154 2.74 3.51 17.33
C LYS A 154 2.63 4.49 18.50
N ASP A 155 3.60 5.37 18.65
CA ASP A 155 3.63 6.37 19.72
C ASP A 155 2.46 7.35 19.57
N GLU A 156 2.12 7.76 18.35
CA GLU A 156 0.93 8.59 18.08
C GLU A 156 -0.39 7.86 18.39
N PHE A 157 -0.45 6.56 18.13
CA PHE A 157 -1.62 5.75 18.53
C PHE A 157 -1.74 5.63 20.05
N ASN A 158 -0.63 5.41 20.76
CA ASN A 158 -0.60 5.36 22.22
C ASN A 158 -1.00 6.70 22.86
N ALA A 159 -0.64 7.82 22.23
CA ALA A 159 -0.99 9.16 22.68
C ALA A 159 -2.46 9.56 22.37
N SER A 160 -3.18 8.75 21.59
CA SER A 160 -4.55 9.04 21.13
C SER A 160 -5.43 7.80 21.25
N VAL A 161 -5.76 7.16 20.12
CA VAL A 161 -6.59 5.96 20.05
C VAL A 161 -5.79 4.88 19.34
N PHE A 162 -5.69 3.70 19.95
CA PHE A 162 -5.08 2.55 19.31
C PHE A 162 -6.11 1.84 18.42
N PRO A 163 -5.85 1.66 17.11
CA PRO A 163 -6.80 0.98 16.23
C PRO A 163 -6.94 -0.50 16.61
N ALA A 164 -8.16 -0.95 16.96
CA ALA A 164 -8.40 -2.28 17.54
C ALA A 164 -8.09 -3.45 16.59
N ASN A 165 -8.38 -3.31 15.29
CA ASN A 165 -8.21 -4.36 14.28
C ASN A 165 -7.24 -3.90 13.19
N LEU A 166 -6.10 -3.33 13.61
CA LEU A 166 -5.11 -2.80 12.68
C LEU A 166 -4.52 -3.92 11.81
N ARG A 167 -4.46 -3.69 10.50
CA ARG A 167 -3.68 -4.50 9.56
C ARG A 167 -2.52 -3.66 9.03
N VAL A 168 -1.36 -4.27 8.80
CA VAL A 168 -0.22 -3.59 8.17
C VAL A 168 0.16 -4.37 6.92
N VAL A 169 -0.16 -3.81 5.75
CA VAL A 169 0.09 -4.41 4.44
C VAL A 169 1.44 -3.93 3.92
N LEU A 170 2.35 -4.88 3.70
CA LEU A 170 3.72 -4.62 3.26
C LEU A 170 4.08 -5.48 2.06
N ASP A 171 5.14 -5.07 1.38
CA ASP A 171 5.85 -5.90 0.42
C ASP A 171 6.58 -7.05 1.12
N PHE A 172 7.00 -8.06 0.34
CA PHE A 172 7.75 -9.21 0.86
C PHE A 172 9.23 -8.89 1.11
N GLU A 173 9.48 -7.77 1.78
CA GLU A 173 10.79 -7.37 2.24
C GLU A 173 10.98 -7.80 3.71
N LYS A 174 11.97 -8.66 3.95
CA LYS A 174 12.28 -9.22 5.28
C LYS A 174 12.46 -8.14 6.35
N ALA A 175 13.16 -7.06 6.02
CA ALA A 175 13.51 -6.02 6.98
C ALA A 175 12.28 -5.24 7.48
N SER A 176 11.35 -4.88 6.60
CA SER A 176 10.13 -4.15 6.96
C SER A 176 9.13 -5.06 7.69
N ILE A 177 8.96 -6.31 7.26
CA ILE A 177 8.12 -7.31 7.94
C ILE A 177 8.57 -7.53 9.38
N ASN A 178 9.87 -7.81 9.59
CA ASN A 178 10.40 -8.04 10.94
C ASN A 178 10.25 -6.80 11.83
N ALA A 179 10.40 -5.61 11.25
CA ALA A 179 10.23 -4.36 11.98
C ALA A 179 8.79 -4.18 12.48
N VAL A 180 7.79 -4.47 11.64
CA VAL A 180 6.38 -4.38 12.05
C VAL A 180 6.07 -5.41 13.13
N LYS A 181 6.51 -6.66 12.97
CA LYS A 181 6.38 -7.72 14.00
C LYS A 181 7.03 -7.36 15.33
N ARG A 182 8.08 -6.52 15.31
CA ARG A 182 8.73 -6.01 16.52
C ARG A 182 7.95 -4.87 17.18
N VAL A 183 7.16 -4.11 16.42
CA VAL A 183 6.47 -2.91 16.89
C VAL A 183 5.01 -3.19 17.24
N PHE A 184 4.31 -3.97 16.42
CA PHE A 184 2.91 -4.34 16.55
C PHE A 184 2.78 -5.85 16.84
N PRO A 185 1.62 -6.32 17.33
CA PRO A 185 1.33 -7.74 17.43
C PRO A 185 1.58 -8.50 16.11
N ASP A 186 2.05 -9.75 16.21
CA ASP A 186 2.51 -10.52 15.04
C ASP A 186 1.41 -10.76 13.98
N ASP A 187 0.16 -10.89 14.41
CA ASP A 187 -1.03 -11.12 13.59
C ASP A 187 -1.50 -9.89 12.79
N THR A 188 -0.90 -8.73 13.04
CA THR A 188 -1.21 -7.47 12.36
C THR A 188 -0.63 -7.45 10.92
N VAL A 189 0.44 -8.21 10.65
CA VAL A 189 1.20 -8.10 9.39
C VAL A 189 0.55 -8.92 8.27
N GLN A 190 0.39 -8.30 7.09
CA GLN A 190 -0.10 -8.94 5.89
C GLN A 190 0.81 -8.62 4.70
N GLY A 191 1.05 -9.60 3.83
CA GLY A 191 1.81 -9.42 2.60
C GLY A 191 0.94 -8.87 1.47
N CYS A 192 1.52 -8.06 0.59
CA CYS A 192 0.83 -7.49 -0.56
C CYS A 192 0.54 -8.54 -1.66
N ALA A 193 -0.70 -8.66 -2.12
CA ALA A 193 -1.10 -9.63 -3.15
C ALA A 193 -0.56 -9.28 -4.55
N SER A 194 -0.39 -8.00 -4.91
CA SER A 194 0.21 -7.64 -6.20
C SER A 194 1.69 -8.04 -6.22
N HIS A 195 2.42 -7.79 -5.13
CA HIS A 195 3.81 -8.24 -4.99
C HIS A 195 3.96 -9.77 -4.87
N LEU A 196 2.97 -10.46 -4.29
CA LEU A 196 2.90 -11.93 -4.31
C LEU A 196 2.80 -12.44 -5.75
N ALA A 197 1.83 -11.93 -6.52
CA ALA A 197 1.62 -12.30 -7.91
C ALA A 197 2.87 -12.02 -8.75
N GLN A 198 3.52 -10.86 -8.56
CA GLN A 198 4.79 -10.55 -9.21
C GLN A 198 5.89 -11.55 -8.84
N ALA A 199 6.04 -11.91 -7.56
CA ALA A 199 7.05 -12.86 -7.11
C ALA A 199 6.82 -14.26 -7.72
N TRP A 200 5.58 -14.73 -7.72
CA TRP A 200 5.19 -16.00 -8.32
C TRP A 200 5.40 -16.01 -9.84
N ASN A 201 4.96 -14.97 -10.54
CA ASN A 201 5.16 -14.82 -11.98
C ASN A 201 6.66 -14.81 -12.35
N ARG A 202 7.48 -14.02 -11.64
CA ARG A 202 8.93 -14.00 -11.86
C ARG A 202 9.57 -15.36 -11.62
N ARG A 203 9.13 -16.10 -10.60
CA ARG A 203 9.64 -17.45 -10.35
C ARG A 203 9.21 -18.41 -11.45
N ARG A 204 7.93 -18.40 -11.85
CA ARG A 204 7.40 -19.19 -12.98
C ARG A 204 8.24 -19.00 -14.24
N ASP A 205 8.55 -17.76 -14.56
CA ASP A 205 9.34 -17.42 -15.74
C ASP A 205 10.78 -17.94 -15.61
N ARG A 206 11.41 -17.80 -14.44
CA ARG A 206 12.77 -18.29 -14.15
C ARG A 206 12.90 -19.81 -14.26
N VAL A 207 11.88 -20.56 -13.84
CA VAL A 207 11.87 -22.03 -13.98
C VAL A 207 11.42 -22.48 -15.37
N SER A 208 11.22 -21.56 -16.32
CA SER A 208 10.86 -21.84 -17.71
C SER A 208 9.50 -22.50 -17.93
N LEU A 209 8.50 -22.16 -17.10
CA LEU A 209 7.12 -22.61 -17.29
C LEU A 209 6.31 -21.92 -18.42
N PRO A 210 6.56 -20.64 -18.81
CA PRO A 210 5.71 -19.97 -19.80
C PRO A 210 5.49 -20.72 -21.13
N PRO A 211 6.51 -21.37 -21.74
CA PRO A 211 6.32 -22.15 -22.97
C PRO A 211 5.26 -23.25 -22.88
N PHE A 212 4.98 -23.75 -21.68
CA PHE A 212 4.03 -24.83 -21.39
C PHE A 212 2.66 -24.33 -20.93
N ILE A 213 2.52 -23.05 -20.59
CA ILE A 213 1.25 -22.44 -20.14
C ILE A 213 0.57 -21.75 -21.33
N ASN A 214 1.27 -20.85 -22.01
CA ASN A 214 0.72 -20.00 -23.07
C ASN A 214 1.63 -19.90 -24.30
N GLY A 215 2.60 -20.82 -24.44
CA GLY A 215 3.55 -20.85 -25.56
C GLY A 215 3.30 -22.00 -26.55
N ALA A 216 4.23 -22.15 -27.50
CA ALA A 216 4.14 -23.15 -28.57
C ALA A 216 4.18 -24.62 -28.08
N ARG A 217 4.59 -24.86 -26.83
CA ARG A 217 4.65 -26.18 -26.20
C ARG A 217 3.58 -26.33 -25.10
N LYS A 218 2.47 -25.59 -25.24
CA LYS A 218 1.37 -25.56 -24.27
C LYS A 218 0.91 -26.97 -23.90
N SER A 219 0.78 -27.22 -22.60
CA SER A 219 0.14 -28.40 -22.02
C SER A 219 -1.05 -27.93 -21.18
N PHE A 220 -2.21 -28.51 -21.44
CA PHE A 220 -3.45 -28.18 -20.73
C PHE A 220 -3.29 -28.44 -19.22
N GLU A 221 -2.62 -29.52 -18.85
CA GLU A 221 -2.37 -29.90 -17.46
C GLU A 221 -1.48 -28.88 -16.72
N VAL A 222 -0.54 -28.24 -17.43
CA VAL A 222 0.35 -27.23 -16.86
C VAL A 222 -0.37 -25.88 -16.74
N GLU A 223 -1.18 -25.50 -17.74
CA GLU A 223 -2.02 -24.31 -17.70
C GLU A 223 -3.03 -24.36 -16.55
N VAL A 224 -3.85 -25.42 -16.49
CA VAL A 224 -4.87 -25.62 -15.43
C VAL A 224 -4.24 -25.61 -14.04
N ARG A 225 -3.05 -26.20 -13.90
CA ARG A 225 -2.31 -26.17 -12.64
C ARG A 225 -1.87 -24.76 -12.26
N TRP A 226 -1.39 -23.98 -13.21
CA TRP A 226 -0.99 -22.60 -12.97
C TRP A 226 -2.17 -21.74 -12.50
N GLU A 227 -3.30 -21.80 -13.20
CA GLU A 227 -4.55 -21.12 -12.81
C GLU A 227 -5.01 -21.55 -11.40
N THR A 228 -4.90 -22.84 -11.09
CA THR A 228 -5.23 -23.34 -9.75
C THR A 228 -4.33 -22.72 -8.68
N ILE A 229 -3.02 -22.64 -8.92
CA ILE A 229 -2.06 -22.07 -7.97
C ILE A 229 -2.36 -20.59 -7.72
N GLU A 230 -2.64 -19.80 -8.75
CA GLU A 230 -2.99 -18.37 -8.61
C GLU A 230 -4.19 -18.14 -7.70
N GLY A 231 -5.16 -19.06 -7.73
CA GLY A 231 -6.38 -18.99 -6.92
C GLY A 231 -6.25 -19.42 -5.46
N VAL A 232 -5.19 -20.17 -5.11
CA VAL A 232 -4.99 -20.73 -3.74
C VAL A 232 -4.93 -19.64 -2.68
N VAL A 233 -4.51 -18.43 -3.08
CA VAL A 233 -4.47 -17.25 -2.22
C VAL A 233 -5.84 -16.96 -1.57
N PHE A 234 -6.93 -17.30 -2.26
CA PHE A 234 -8.30 -17.13 -1.81
C PHE A 234 -8.92 -18.39 -1.24
N LEU A 235 -8.14 -19.44 -0.96
CA LEU A 235 -8.59 -20.68 -0.33
C LEU A 235 -8.16 -20.70 1.15
N PRO A 236 -9.01 -21.19 2.08
CA PRO A 236 -8.60 -21.35 3.47
C PRO A 236 -7.33 -22.19 3.58
N ARG A 237 -6.35 -21.74 4.37
CA ARG A 237 -5.06 -22.44 4.52
C ARG A 237 -5.20 -23.91 4.93
N ARG A 238 -6.19 -24.23 5.77
CA ARG A 238 -6.50 -25.60 6.21
C ARG A 238 -6.86 -26.56 5.07
N LEU A 239 -7.22 -26.05 3.89
CA LEU A 239 -7.61 -26.84 2.71
C LEU A 239 -6.51 -26.90 1.65
N HIS A 240 -5.38 -26.24 1.87
CA HIS A 240 -4.26 -26.26 0.91
C HIS A 240 -3.70 -27.68 0.72
N SER A 241 -3.77 -28.54 1.76
CA SER A 241 -3.39 -29.95 1.68
C SER A 241 -4.24 -30.77 0.70
N GLU A 242 -5.46 -30.33 0.40
CA GLU A 242 -6.39 -31.00 -0.50
C GLU A 242 -6.19 -30.58 -1.97
N VAL A 243 -5.45 -29.50 -2.21
CA VAL A 243 -5.19 -28.98 -3.56
C VAL A 243 -4.07 -29.76 -4.23
N ARG A 244 -4.44 -30.66 -5.15
CA ARG A 244 -3.50 -31.54 -5.87
C ARG A 244 -2.41 -30.77 -6.61
N ALA A 245 -2.75 -29.60 -7.16
CA ALA A 245 -1.82 -28.70 -7.87
C ALA A 245 -0.60 -28.25 -7.04
N LEU A 246 -0.73 -28.26 -5.70
CA LEU A 246 0.32 -27.89 -4.76
C LEU A 246 1.20 -29.06 -4.32
N ARG A 247 0.81 -30.31 -4.60
CA ARG A 247 1.48 -31.50 -4.05
C ARG A 247 2.41 -32.19 -5.02
N THR A 248 2.00 -32.30 -6.28
CA THR A 248 2.75 -33.03 -7.30
C THR A 248 2.75 -32.27 -8.62
N PRO A 249 3.79 -32.42 -9.46
CA PRO A 249 3.75 -31.95 -10.84
C PRO A 249 2.51 -32.49 -11.57
N SER A 250 1.93 -31.68 -12.46
CA SER A 250 0.71 -32.06 -13.21
C SER A 250 0.98 -32.96 -14.43
N VAL A 251 2.25 -33.30 -14.67
CA VAL A 251 2.71 -34.07 -15.84
C VAL A 251 3.57 -35.25 -15.39
N ALA A 252 3.71 -36.26 -16.25
CA ALA A 252 4.58 -37.42 -16.00
C ALA A 252 6.07 -37.03 -15.99
N ALA A 253 6.93 -37.88 -15.40
CA ALA A 253 8.35 -37.60 -15.21
C ALA A 253 9.12 -37.36 -16.52
N GLU A 254 8.65 -37.97 -17.61
CA GLU A 254 9.23 -37.89 -18.94
C GLU A 254 8.87 -36.57 -19.65
N HIS A 255 7.84 -35.87 -19.17
CA HIS A 255 7.38 -34.64 -19.79
C HIS A 255 8.38 -33.48 -19.56
N PRO A 256 8.73 -32.67 -20.58
CA PRO A 256 9.70 -31.58 -20.43
C PRO A 256 9.35 -30.54 -19.36
N ALA A 257 8.07 -30.39 -19.01
CA ALA A 257 7.60 -29.48 -17.96
C ALA A 257 7.69 -30.06 -16.53
N TYR A 258 8.02 -31.35 -16.36
CA TYR A 258 8.07 -32.00 -15.04
C TYR A 258 9.04 -31.29 -14.10
N ARG A 259 10.29 -31.12 -14.54
CA ARG A 259 11.33 -30.46 -13.75
C ARG A 259 10.98 -29.00 -13.41
N PRO A 260 10.59 -28.14 -14.38
CA PRO A 260 10.04 -26.80 -14.08
C PRO A 260 8.92 -26.79 -13.04
N CYS A 261 7.97 -27.73 -13.13
CA CYS A 261 6.87 -27.84 -12.19
C CYS A 261 7.36 -28.16 -10.78
N THR A 262 8.28 -29.11 -10.64
CA THR A 262 8.90 -29.50 -9.36
C THR A 262 9.70 -28.36 -8.76
N GLU A 263 10.52 -27.65 -9.55
CA GLU A 263 11.31 -26.51 -9.07
C GLU A 263 10.44 -25.34 -8.60
N PHE A 264 9.23 -25.19 -9.17
CA PHE A 264 8.24 -24.23 -8.68
C PHE A 264 7.57 -24.69 -7.38
N LEU A 265 7.24 -25.99 -7.24
CA LEU A 265 6.69 -26.53 -5.98
C LEU A 265 7.65 -26.36 -4.82
N ASN A 266 8.92 -26.71 -5.02
CA ASN A 266 9.94 -26.54 -3.98
C ASN A 266 10.05 -25.07 -3.55
N TYR A 267 9.98 -24.14 -4.51
CA TYR A 267 9.93 -22.72 -4.19
C TYR A 267 8.70 -22.33 -3.38
N LEU A 268 7.50 -22.83 -3.74
CA LEU A 268 6.29 -22.60 -2.98
C LEU A 268 6.44 -23.08 -1.54
N GLU A 269 6.90 -24.31 -1.36
CA GLU A 269 7.09 -24.93 -0.04
C GLU A 269 8.08 -24.12 0.80
N GLU A 270 9.31 -24.00 0.31
CA GLU A 270 10.44 -23.41 1.04
C GLU A 270 10.23 -21.92 1.38
N THR A 271 9.56 -21.17 0.50
CA THR A 271 9.41 -19.71 0.65
C THR A 271 8.08 -19.34 1.30
N TRP A 272 6.99 -19.99 0.91
CA TRP A 272 5.62 -19.57 1.19
C TRP A 272 4.86 -20.50 2.14
N TYR A 273 5.27 -21.74 2.36
CA TYR A 273 4.60 -22.61 3.35
C TYR A 273 5.41 -22.79 4.63
N THR A 274 6.72 -23.02 4.50
CA THR A 274 7.63 -23.20 5.64
C THR A 274 8.56 -22.02 5.85
N GLY A 275 8.64 -21.12 4.86
CA GLY A 275 9.54 -19.98 4.86
C GLY A 275 9.07 -18.81 5.71
N MET A 276 9.86 -17.73 5.67
CA MET A 276 9.61 -16.50 6.42
C MET A 276 8.25 -15.84 6.14
N PHE A 277 7.68 -16.08 4.95
CA PHE A 277 6.45 -15.42 4.52
C PHE A 277 5.19 -16.25 4.76
N ALA A 278 5.30 -17.41 5.43
CA ALA A 278 4.26 -18.42 5.50
C ALA A 278 2.86 -17.93 5.90
N ASP A 279 2.79 -16.99 6.84
CA ASP A 279 1.53 -16.52 7.42
C ASP A 279 1.03 -15.22 6.77
N LEU A 280 1.70 -14.70 5.75
CA LEU A 280 1.47 -13.34 5.25
C LEU A 280 0.64 -13.27 3.97
N TRP A 281 0.59 -14.34 3.18
CA TRP A 281 0.09 -14.30 1.81
C TRP A 281 -1.35 -14.80 1.64
N ASN A 282 -1.93 -15.54 2.58
CA ASN A 282 -3.32 -16.00 2.47
C ASN A 282 -4.30 -14.81 2.56
N LYS A 283 -5.29 -14.76 1.67
CA LYS A 283 -6.28 -13.68 1.53
C LYS A 283 -7.73 -14.16 1.67
N PHE A 284 -7.94 -15.39 2.12
CA PHE A 284 -9.28 -15.88 2.40
C PHE A 284 -9.96 -14.99 3.46
N GLU A 285 -11.22 -14.61 3.22
CA GLU A 285 -11.99 -13.66 4.04
C GLU A 285 -11.39 -12.23 4.14
N GLY A 286 -10.42 -11.88 3.29
CA GLY A 286 -9.87 -10.53 3.23
C GLY A 286 -10.80 -9.57 2.47
N GLU A 287 -11.51 -8.69 3.17
CA GLU A 287 -12.62 -7.96 2.52
C GLU A 287 -12.25 -6.70 1.70
N GLU A 288 -11.11 -6.01 1.89
CA GLU A 288 -10.96 -4.68 1.23
C GLU A 288 -9.55 -4.21 0.81
N LEU A 289 -8.48 -4.63 1.49
CA LEU A 289 -7.11 -4.13 1.25
C LEU A 289 -6.14 -5.28 1.08
N MET A 290 -5.95 -5.70 -0.16
CA MET A 290 -5.07 -6.81 -0.50
C MET A 290 -3.81 -6.37 -1.25
N THR A 291 -3.69 -5.10 -1.65
CA THR A 291 -2.58 -4.61 -2.48
C THR A 291 -2.00 -3.30 -1.98
N THR A 292 -0.76 -3.00 -2.37
CA THR A 292 -0.09 -1.71 -2.19
C THR A 292 -0.39 -0.74 -3.32
N ASN A 293 -1.39 -1.01 -4.18
CA ASN A 293 -1.77 -0.14 -5.29
C ASN A 293 -2.02 1.31 -4.85
N LEU A 294 -2.45 1.51 -3.60
CA LEU A 294 -2.52 2.84 -2.99
C LEU A 294 -1.15 3.55 -2.99
N ALA A 295 -0.13 2.90 -2.42
CA ALA A 295 1.20 3.47 -2.33
C ALA A 295 1.81 3.64 -3.74
N GLU A 296 1.63 2.69 -4.64
CA GLU A 296 2.08 2.82 -6.04
C GLU A 296 1.35 3.97 -6.77
N ALA A 297 0.03 4.13 -6.59
CA ALA A 297 -0.74 5.23 -7.14
C ALA A 297 -0.28 6.58 -6.56
N TYR A 298 0.08 6.61 -5.28
CA TYR A 298 0.65 7.77 -4.62
C TYR A 298 2.04 8.11 -5.16
N HIS A 299 2.92 7.13 -5.38
CA HIS A 299 4.22 7.38 -6.03
C HIS A 299 4.06 7.87 -7.47
N ASN A 300 3.05 7.37 -8.19
CA ASN A 300 2.67 7.90 -9.49
C ASN A 300 2.16 9.36 -9.41
N GLN A 301 1.47 9.73 -8.34
CA GLN A 301 1.11 11.12 -8.07
C GLN A 301 2.36 11.98 -7.83
N LEU A 302 3.35 11.51 -7.07
CA LEU A 302 4.62 12.22 -6.87
C LEU A 302 5.34 12.51 -8.20
N ASN A 303 5.28 11.61 -9.19
CA ASN A 303 5.84 11.83 -10.53
C ASN A 303 5.19 13.02 -11.26
N THR A 304 3.97 13.41 -10.88
CA THR A 304 3.28 14.57 -11.46
C THR A 304 3.60 15.88 -10.75
N LEU A 305 4.02 15.81 -9.49
CA LEU A 305 4.28 16.94 -8.60
C LEU A 305 5.77 17.34 -8.57
N ILE A 306 6.64 16.37 -8.85
CA ILE A 306 8.09 16.52 -8.81
C ILE A 306 8.60 16.36 -10.25
N ASP A 307 9.23 17.42 -10.77
CA ASP A 307 9.82 17.37 -12.10
C ASP A 307 11.14 16.56 -12.05
N GLY A 308 11.07 15.33 -12.54
CA GLY A 308 12.21 14.42 -12.72
C GLY A 308 12.63 13.64 -11.47
N ASP A 309 13.54 12.69 -11.66
CA ASP A 309 14.04 11.84 -10.58
C ASP A 309 15.00 12.58 -9.64
N HIS A 310 14.98 12.14 -8.39
CA HIS A 310 15.82 12.63 -7.31
C HIS A 310 15.69 14.14 -7.11
N PRO A 311 14.63 14.62 -6.46
CA PRO A 311 14.48 16.03 -6.12
C PRO A 311 15.57 16.52 -5.14
N THR A 312 15.71 17.83 -4.98
CA THR A 312 16.43 18.38 -3.83
C THR A 312 15.61 18.10 -2.55
N LEU A 313 16.28 18.00 -1.41
CA LEU A 313 15.58 17.79 -0.14
C LEU A 313 14.56 18.92 0.16
N SER A 314 14.90 20.18 -0.11
CA SER A 314 13.95 21.31 0.07
C SER A 314 12.69 21.08 -0.76
N ARG A 315 12.88 20.74 -2.03
CA ARG A 315 11.77 20.55 -2.96
C ARG A 315 10.88 19.39 -2.58
N LEU A 316 11.48 18.27 -2.16
CA LEU A 316 10.74 17.13 -1.66
C LEU A 316 9.97 17.50 -0.39
N THR A 317 10.60 18.18 0.56
CA THR A 317 9.97 18.58 1.83
C THR A 317 8.77 19.50 1.61
N GLU A 318 8.86 20.46 0.68
CA GLU A 318 7.71 21.29 0.27
C GLU A 318 6.54 20.44 -0.22
N VAL A 319 6.79 19.53 -1.16
CA VAL A 319 5.75 18.66 -1.73
C VAL A 319 5.12 17.77 -0.67
N LEU A 320 5.92 17.23 0.27
CA LEU A 320 5.40 16.41 1.36
C LEU A 320 4.50 17.22 2.32
N ARG A 321 4.79 18.51 2.57
CA ARG A 321 3.93 19.40 3.38
C ARG A 321 2.60 19.73 2.71
N ASP A 322 2.62 19.89 1.38
CA ASP A 322 1.39 20.10 0.62
C ASP A 322 0.50 18.84 0.67
N LEU A 323 1.09 17.67 0.50
CA LEU A 323 0.39 16.38 0.59
C LEU A 323 -0.13 16.09 2.00
N GLU A 324 0.60 16.52 3.03
CA GLU A 324 0.13 16.52 4.42
C GLU A 324 -1.13 17.39 4.60
N SER A 325 -1.16 18.58 4.00
CA SER A 325 -2.34 19.47 4.06
C SER A 325 -3.56 18.87 3.35
N GLU A 326 -3.34 18.14 2.25
CA GLU A 326 -4.39 17.37 1.55
C GLU A 326 -4.91 16.21 2.42
N ALA A 327 -4.02 15.48 3.09
CA ALA A 327 -4.37 14.39 4.01
C ALA A 327 -5.23 14.88 5.18
N GLU A 328 -4.84 15.98 5.80
CA GLU A 328 -5.61 16.62 6.87
C GLU A 328 -7.02 17.01 6.37
N SER A 329 -7.11 17.64 5.20
CA SER A 329 -8.38 18.04 4.59
C SER A 329 -9.30 16.85 4.30
N ALA A 330 -8.73 15.73 3.83
CA ALA A 330 -9.45 14.48 3.58
C ALA A 330 -10.10 13.92 4.86
N LEU A 331 -9.36 13.95 5.96
CA LEU A 331 -9.81 13.46 7.25
C LEU A 331 -10.85 14.38 7.89
N ILE A 332 -10.67 15.70 7.80
CA ILE A 332 -11.68 16.69 8.24
C ILE A 332 -12.99 16.43 7.50
N ARG A 333 -12.94 16.23 6.19
CA ARG A 333 -14.13 15.88 5.39
C ARG A 333 -14.76 14.58 5.88
N LEU A 334 -13.97 13.55 6.16
CA LEU A 334 -14.48 12.27 6.64
C LEU A 334 -15.16 12.39 8.01
N GLN A 335 -14.72 13.32 8.87
CA GLN A 335 -15.39 13.62 10.14
C GLN A 335 -16.71 14.39 9.93
N GLN A 336 -16.70 15.40 9.06
CA GLN A 336 -17.87 16.22 8.74
C GLN A 336 -18.95 15.45 7.97
N VAL A 337 -18.52 14.53 7.09
CA VAL A 337 -19.39 13.71 6.25
C VAL A 337 -19.03 12.23 6.46
N PRO A 338 -19.57 11.59 7.52
CA PRO A 338 -19.28 10.19 7.83
C PRO A 338 -19.65 9.18 6.74
N SER A 339 -20.52 9.56 5.80
CA SER A 339 -20.89 8.76 4.62
C SER A 339 -19.93 8.95 3.44
N HIS A 340 -18.90 9.80 3.55
CA HIS A 340 -17.94 10.00 2.49
C HIS A 340 -17.16 8.70 2.26
N THR A 341 -17.29 8.16 1.05
CA THR A 341 -16.62 6.94 0.62
C THR A 341 -15.55 7.26 -0.41
N LYS A 342 -14.47 6.48 -0.41
CA LYS A 342 -13.54 6.47 -1.55
C LYS A 342 -14.30 6.10 -2.83
N TYR A 343 -14.00 6.83 -3.90
CA TYR A 343 -14.49 6.50 -5.22
C TYR A 343 -13.71 5.31 -5.78
N PHE A 344 -14.41 4.25 -6.13
CA PHE A 344 -13.89 3.15 -6.94
C PHE A 344 -14.43 3.28 -8.37
N ARG A 345 -13.61 2.89 -9.35
CA ARG A 345 -14.15 2.62 -10.70
C ARG A 345 -15.15 1.48 -10.59
N THR A 346 -16.21 1.53 -11.39
CA THR A 346 -17.29 0.53 -11.37
C THR A 346 -16.74 -0.90 -11.51
N GLU A 347 -15.81 -1.10 -12.45
CA GLU A 347 -15.14 -2.39 -12.68
C GLU A 347 -14.41 -2.93 -11.45
N ASP A 348 -13.66 -2.07 -10.74
CA ASP A 348 -12.97 -2.46 -9.50
C ASP A 348 -13.95 -2.87 -8.40
N ARG A 349 -15.09 -2.18 -8.33
CA ARG A 349 -16.15 -2.47 -7.36
C ARG A 349 -16.82 -3.82 -7.64
N GLU A 350 -17.16 -4.08 -8.89
CA GLU A 350 -17.76 -5.35 -9.33
C GLU A 350 -16.80 -6.52 -9.11
N ARG A 351 -15.54 -6.37 -9.49
CA ARG A 351 -14.49 -7.38 -9.28
C ARG A 351 -14.35 -7.78 -7.82
N ARG A 352 -14.27 -6.80 -6.91
CA ARG A 352 -14.23 -7.04 -5.46
C ARG A 352 -15.51 -7.72 -4.95
N GLY A 353 -16.66 -7.26 -5.42
CA GLY A 353 -17.97 -7.82 -5.06
C GLY A 353 -18.09 -9.30 -5.44
N ASN A 354 -17.61 -9.66 -6.64
CA ASN A 354 -17.63 -11.04 -7.14
C ASN A 354 -16.73 -11.95 -6.30
N ILE A 355 -15.48 -11.56 -6.03
CA ILE A 355 -14.58 -12.34 -5.16
C ILE A 355 -15.21 -12.58 -3.78
N ALA A 356 -15.76 -11.52 -3.16
CA ALA A 356 -16.37 -11.62 -1.84
C ALA A 356 -17.64 -12.50 -1.84
N HIS A 357 -18.45 -12.41 -2.91
CA HIS A 357 -19.61 -13.29 -3.08
C HIS A 357 -19.20 -14.76 -3.15
N GLU A 358 -18.15 -15.06 -3.91
CA GLU A 358 -17.69 -16.43 -4.14
C GLU A 358 -17.05 -17.05 -2.90
N MET A 359 -16.26 -16.28 -2.15
CA MET A 359 -15.78 -16.69 -0.83
C MET A 359 -16.94 -17.05 0.10
N ARG A 360 -18.00 -16.22 0.16
CA ARG A 360 -19.18 -16.48 1.00
C ARG A 360 -19.95 -17.73 0.53
N THR A 361 -20.15 -17.87 -0.78
CA THR A 361 -20.81 -19.05 -1.37
C THR A 361 -20.02 -20.33 -1.06
N TYR A 362 -18.69 -20.26 -1.15
CA TYR A 362 -17.80 -21.36 -0.80
C TYR A 362 -17.92 -21.76 0.68
N VAL A 363 -17.84 -20.79 1.61
CA VAL A 363 -18.00 -21.01 3.05
C VAL A 363 -19.34 -21.66 3.37
N CYS A 364 -20.43 -21.11 2.80
CA CYS A 364 -21.78 -21.59 3.02
C CYS A 364 -21.89 -23.05 2.56
N THR A 365 -21.45 -23.35 1.34
CA THR A 365 -21.60 -24.68 0.74
C THR A 365 -20.78 -25.75 1.46
N LYS A 366 -19.54 -25.46 1.86
CA LYS A 366 -18.70 -26.38 2.65
C LYS A 366 -19.23 -26.58 4.08
N SER A 367 -19.87 -25.57 4.68
CA SER A 367 -20.45 -25.68 6.03
C SER A 367 -21.67 -26.60 6.10
N PHE A 368 -22.42 -26.75 5.00
CA PHE A 368 -23.61 -27.60 4.93
C PHE A 368 -23.35 -29.09 4.63
N HIS A 369 -22.11 -29.57 4.78
CA HIS A 369 -21.74 -30.99 4.52
C HIS A 369 -22.12 -31.49 3.11
N LEU A 370 -22.28 -30.59 2.13
CA LEU A 370 -22.25 -30.94 0.71
C LEU A 370 -20.77 -31.09 0.27
N ASN A 371 -20.05 -32.04 0.87
CA ASN A 371 -18.64 -32.35 0.57
C ASN A 371 -18.39 -32.81 -0.89
N ILE A 372 -19.43 -32.87 -1.71
CA ILE A 372 -19.40 -33.53 -3.03
C ILE A 372 -19.41 -32.53 -4.20
N LEU A 373 -19.72 -31.24 -3.99
CA LEU A 373 -20.05 -30.34 -5.12
C LEU A 373 -19.08 -29.21 -5.43
N ILE A 374 -18.12 -28.86 -4.55
CA ILE A 374 -17.11 -27.85 -4.89
C ILE A 374 -15.71 -28.48 -4.81
N ASP A 375 -15.15 -28.75 -5.98
CA ASP A 375 -13.74 -29.08 -6.16
C ASP A 375 -12.90 -27.84 -5.79
N ASP A 376 -12.01 -27.98 -4.80
CA ASP A 376 -11.14 -26.90 -4.35
C ASP A 376 -10.26 -26.36 -5.50
N ASN A 377 -9.92 -27.21 -6.48
CA ASN A 377 -9.21 -26.78 -7.69
C ASN A 377 -10.10 -25.93 -8.62
N LEU A 378 -11.41 -26.20 -8.68
CA LEU A 378 -12.36 -25.41 -9.48
C LEU A 378 -12.58 -24.03 -8.84
N TYR A 379 -12.76 -23.97 -7.52
CA TYR A 379 -12.87 -22.71 -6.79
C TYR A 379 -11.62 -21.83 -6.95
N CYS A 380 -10.43 -22.43 -6.82
CA CYS A 380 -9.18 -21.70 -7.06
C CYS A 380 -9.13 -21.14 -8.49
N ARG A 381 -9.40 -21.94 -9.53
CA ARG A 381 -9.37 -21.45 -10.93
C ARG A 381 -10.36 -20.32 -11.17
N PHE A 382 -11.56 -20.43 -10.62
CA PHE A 382 -12.53 -19.34 -10.67
C PHE A 382 -11.95 -18.07 -10.03
N SER A 383 -11.44 -18.18 -8.82
CA SER A 383 -10.86 -17.05 -8.07
C SER A 383 -9.64 -16.42 -8.77
N ALA A 384 -8.84 -17.22 -9.49
CA ALA A 384 -7.70 -16.78 -10.28
C ALA A 384 -8.07 -15.92 -11.50
N SER A 385 -9.34 -15.92 -11.91
CA SER A 385 -9.81 -15.11 -13.05
C SER A 385 -10.12 -13.65 -12.67
N TYR A 386 -10.05 -13.31 -11.38
CA TYR A 386 -10.39 -12.00 -10.82
C TYR A 386 -9.25 -11.09 -10.27
N PRO A 387 -7.96 -11.47 -10.19
CA PRO A 387 -6.87 -10.57 -9.76
C PRO A 387 -6.70 -9.29 -10.58
#